data_AF-A0A550H9I6-F1
#
_entry.id   AF-A0A550H9I6-F1
#
_cell.length_a   1.000
_cell.length_b   1.000
_cell.length_c   1.000
_cell.angle_alpha   90.00
_cell.angle_beta   90.00
_cell.angle_gamma   90.00
#
_symmetry.space_group_name_H-M   'P 1'
#
loop_
_entity.id
_entity.type
_entity.pdbx_description
1 polymer ?
#
loop_
_entity_poly.entity_id
_entity_poly.type
_entity_poly.pdbx_seq_one_letter_code
_entity_poly.pdbx_strand_id
1 'polypeptide(L)' 'TEERNFTMPGYKVEVVDTTGSGDAFDGAWVKGTLMSWDLERTASYSNAVGALTATGLGAVAPIPRTEDVMRLIKEQNGVW' A
#
# COMPACT_ATOMS: atom_id res chain seq x y z
N THR A 1 14.68 -21.70 8.96
CA THR A 1 13.70 -21.02 8.08
C THR A 1 14.43 -20.66 6.81
N GLU A 2 13.88 -20.98 5.64
CA GLU A 2 14.46 -20.54 4.38
C GLU A 2 14.29 -19.02 4.26
N GLU A 3 15.36 -18.34 3.87
CA GLU A 3 15.32 -16.91 3.59
C GLU A 3 14.60 -16.70 2.25
N ARG A 4 13.63 -15.79 2.23
CA ARG A 4 12.84 -15.46 1.04
C ARG A 4 13.00 -13.97 0.75
N ASN A 5 13.37 -13.64 -0.49
CA ASN A 5 13.40 -12.28 -0.99
C ASN A 5 12.48 -12.13 -2.21
N PHE A 6 11.84 -10.97 -2.33
CA PHE A 6 11.08 -10.61 -3.53
C PHE A 6 11.01 -9.08 -3.63
N THR A 7 10.64 -8.59 -4.81
CA THR A 7 10.39 -7.17 -5.05
C THR A 7 8.93 -7.01 -5.46
N MET A 8 8.24 -6.09 -4.80
CA MET A 8 6.88 -5.69 -5.14
C MET A 8 6.91 -4.28 -5.72
N PRO A 9 6.48 -4.05 -6.98
CA PRO A 9 6.43 -2.72 -7.55
C PRO A 9 5.42 -1.83 -6.82
N GLY A 10 5.70 -0.52 -6.80
CA GLY A 10 4.73 0.49 -6.39
C GLY A 10 3.66 0.72 -7.47
N TYR A 11 2.66 1.51 -7.11
CA TYR A 11 1.57 1.89 -8.01
C TYR A 11 1.76 3.29 -8.56
N LYS A 12 1.39 3.51 -9.83
CA LYS A 12 1.44 4.84 -10.45
C LYS A 12 0.27 5.68 -9.98
N VAL A 13 0.55 6.89 -9.48
CA VAL A 13 -0.45 7.85 -9.01
C VAL A 13 0.02 9.27 -9.35
N GLU A 14 -0.91 10.21 -9.39
CA GLU A 14 -0.58 11.64 -9.44
C GLU A 14 -0.17 12.11 -8.03
N VAL A 15 1.10 12.50 -7.87
CA VAL A 15 1.69 12.82 -6.57
C VAL A 15 1.46 14.28 -6.21
N VAL A 16 1.01 14.53 -4.97
CA VAL A 16 0.83 15.86 -4.38
C VAL A 16 1.81 16.10 -3.24
N ASP A 17 1.86 15.20 -2.26
CA ASP A 17 2.75 15.28 -1.09
C ASP A 17 3.03 13.87 -0.57
N THR A 18 4.30 13.47 -0.46
CA THR A 18 4.68 12.11 -0.04
C THR A 18 4.71 11.92 1.47
N THR A 19 4.51 12.99 2.26
CA THR A 19 4.55 12.94 3.72
C THR A 19 3.58 11.88 4.24
N GLY A 20 4.05 10.99 5.14
CA GLY A 20 3.23 9.93 5.74
C GLY A 20 2.99 8.69 4.86
N SER A 21 3.48 8.66 3.62
CA SER A 21 3.30 7.49 2.74
C SER A 21 3.96 6.21 3.30
N GLY A 22 5.11 6.35 3.94
CA GLY A 22 5.81 5.24 4.61
C GLY A 22 5.06 4.75 5.86
N ASP A 23 4.62 5.66 6.72
CA ASP A 23 3.83 5.29 7.92
C ASP A 23 2.51 4.60 7.52
N ALA A 24 1.87 5.06 6.44
CA ALA A 24 0.67 4.45 5.90
C ALA A 24 0.95 3.04 5.32
N PHE A 25 2.08 2.85 4.64
CA PHE A 25 2.56 1.54 4.18
C PHE A 25 2.76 0.57 5.37
N ASP A 26 3.45 1.01 6.43
CA ASP A 26 3.73 0.19 7.61
C ASP A 26 2.44 -0.17 8.35
N GLY A 27 1.53 0.79 8.52
CA GLY A 27 0.21 0.53 9.10
C GLY A 27 -0.59 -0.49 8.30
N ALA A 28 -0.53 -0.42 6.97
CA ALA A 28 -1.14 -1.39 6.07
C ALA A 28 -0.46 -2.77 6.15
N TRP A 29 0.86 -2.81 6.40
CA TRP A 29 1.60 -4.06 6.57
C TRP A 29 1.20 -4.78 7.86
N VAL A 30 1.10 -4.02 8.96
CA VAL A 30 0.58 -4.52 10.24
C VAL A 30 -0.84 -5.06 10.07
N LYS A 31 -1.71 -4.37 9.33
CA LYS A 31 -3.05 -4.87 9.00
C LYS A 31 -2.98 -6.22 8.27
N GLY A 32 -2.17 -6.34 7.21
CA GLY A 32 -2.06 -7.60 6.47
C GLY A 32 -1.54 -8.76 7.32
N THR A 33 -0.58 -8.47 8.21
CA THR A 33 -0.05 -9.44 9.18
C THR A 33 -1.12 -9.92 10.15
N LEU A 34 -1.89 -8.99 10.76
CA LEU A 34 -2.99 -9.32 11.67
C LEU A 34 -4.11 -10.11 10.98
N MET A 35 -4.31 -9.89 9.68
CA MET A 35 -5.28 -10.60 8.86
C MET A 35 -4.74 -11.92 8.26
N SER A 36 -3.51 -12.33 8.61
CA SER A 36 -2.86 -13.55 8.09
C SER A 36 -2.78 -13.61 6.57
N TRP A 37 -2.56 -12.47 5.90
CA TRP A 37 -2.29 -12.43 4.46
C TRP A 37 -0.90 -12.97 4.16
N ASP A 38 -0.71 -13.51 2.95
CA ASP A 38 0.62 -13.81 2.45
C ASP A 38 1.46 -12.53 2.22
N LEU A 39 2.77 -12.72 2.06
CA LEU A 39 3.73 -11.61 1.96
C LEU A 39 3.48 -10.75 0.72
N GLU A 40 3.17 -11.37 -0.42
CA GLU A 40 2.95 -10.66 -1.68
C GLU A 40 1.67 -9.82 -1.62
N ARG A 41 0.58 -10.37 -1.12
CA ARG A 41 -0.67 -9.63 -0.90
C ARG A 41 -0.48 -8.48 0.09
N THR A 42 0.24 -8.71 1.18
CA THR A 42 0.55 -7.66 2.17
C THR A 42 1.38 -6.56 1.52
N ALA A 43 2.46 -6.91 0.82
CA ALA A 43 3.32 -5.94 0.16
C ALA A 43 2.58 -5.13 -0.92
N SER A 44 1.74 -5.80 -1.72
CA SER A 44 0.97 -5.13 -2.77
C SER A 44 -0.05 -4.16 -2.20
N TYR A 45 -0.78 -4.57 -1.16
CA TYR A 45 -1.73 -3.70 -0.48
C TYR A 45 -1.05 -2.51 0.21
N SER A 46 0.06 -2.73 0.91
CA SER A 46 0.82 -1.66 1.56
C SER A 46 1.40 -0.66 0.55
N ASN A 47 1.92 -1.14 -0.59
CA ASN A 47 2.38 -0.25 -1.68
C ASN A 47 1.24 0.60 -2.23
N ALA A 48 0.05 0.04 -2.41
CA ALA A 48 -1.13 0.77 -2.88
C ALA A 48 -1.60 1.82 -1.86
N VAL A 49 -1.56 1.50 -0.55
CA VAL A 49 -1.87 2.46 0.52
C VAL A 49 -0.87 3.62 0.51
N GLY A 50 0.43 3.33 0.51
CA GLY A 50 1.46 4.36 0.48
C GLY A 50 1.35 5.25 -0.77
N ALA A 51 1.09 4.66 -1.94
CA ALA A 51 0.88 5.41 -3.17
C ALA A 51 -0.34 6.34 -3.08
N LEU A 52 -1.50 5.86 -2.62
CA LEU A 52 -2.70 6.69 -2.51
C LEU A 52 -2.57 7.80 -1.46
N THR A 53 -1.86 7.56 -0.35
CA THR A 53 -1.55 8.60 0.63
C THR A 53 -0.81 9.78 -0.02
N ALA A 54 0.07 9.50 -0.99
CA ALA A 54 0.83 10.54 -1.69
C ALA A 54 -0.02 11.46 -2.60
N THR A 55 -1.31 11.16 -2.79
CA THR A 55 -2.22 11.90 -3.69
C THR A 55 -2.92 13.08 -3.01
N GLY A 56 -2.73 13.28 -1.70
CA GLY A 56 -3.28 14.42 -0.98
C GLY A 56 -2.28 15.07 -0.03
N LEU A 57 -2.68 16.17 0.59
CA LEU A 57 -1.80 17.03 1.38
C LEU A 57 -1.69 16.57 2.84
N GLY A 58 -0.45 16.44 3.35
CA GLY A 58 -0.14 16.09 4.73
C GLY A 58 -0.17 14.59 5.03
N ALA A 59 0.27 14.21 6.24
CA ALA A 59 0.55 12.80 6.57
C ALA A 59 -0.68 11.91 6.80
N VAL A 60 -1.78 12.47 7.31
CA VAL A 60 -2.90 11.68 7.88
C VAL A 60 -4.19 11.84 7.08
N ALA A 61 -4.50 13.07 6.67
CA ALA A 61 -5.73 13.36 5.93
C ALA A 61 -5.90 12.53 4.63
N PRO A 62 -4.84 12.23 3.85
CA PRO A 62 -4.98 11.48 2.60
C PRO A 62 -4.87 9.96 2.74
N ILE A 63 -4.79 9.40 3.96
CA ILE A 63 -4.77 7.95 4.15
C ILE A 63 -6.06 7.34 3.52
N PRO A 64 -5.93 6.41 2.57
CA PRO A 64 -7.07 5.96 1.76
C PRO A 64 -8.00 5.01 2.51
N ARG A 65 -9.23 4.87 2.00
CA ARG A 65 -10.16 3.81 2.41
C ARG A 65 -9.83 2.50 1.70
N THR A 66 -10.28 1.38 2.26
CA THR A 66 -9.99 0.04 1.70
C THR A 66 -10.51 -0.06 0.27
N GLU A 67 -11.67 0.52 -0.02
CA GLU A 67 -12.31 0.49 -1.33
C GLU A 67 -11.46 1.18 -2.42
N ASP A 68 -10.79 2.29 -2.08
CA ASP A 68 -9.92 3.02 -2.99
C ASP A 68 -8.63 2.24 -3.28
N VAL A 69 -8.05 1.63 -2.25
CA VAL A 69 -6.88 0.75 -2.37
C VAL A 69 -7.21 -0.43 -3.29
N MET A 70 -8.37 -1.06 -3.05
CA MET A 70 -8.85 -2.18 -3.86
C MET A 70 -9.08 -1.82 -5.32
N ARG A 71 -9.63 -0.63 -5.57
CA ARG A 71 -9.83 -0.11 -6.92
C ARG A 71 -8.48 0.08 -7.63
N LEU A 72 -7.51 0.72 -6.97
CA LEU A 72 -6.17 0.95 -7.54
C LEU A 72 -5.45 -0.36 -7.88
N ILE A 73 -5.47 -1.34 -6.96
CA ILE A 73 -4.83 -2.64 -7.18
C ILE A 73 -5.43 -3.32 -8.41
N LYS A 74 -6.77 -3.33 -8.53
CA LYS A 74 -7.47 -3.93 -9.67
C LYS A 74 -7.14 -3.20 -10.98
N GLU A 75 -7.18 -1.88 -11.00
CA GLU A 75 -6.95 -1.06 -12.21
C GLU A 75 -5.53 -1.21 -12.76
N GLN A 76 -4.55 -1.44 -11.89
CA GLN A 76 -3.14 -1.60 -12.28
C GLN A 76 -2.67 -3.05 -12.28
N ASN A 77 -3.60 -4.01 -12.24
CA ASN A 77 -3.33 -5.46 -12.25
C ASN A 77 -2.33 -5.91 -11.16
N GLY A 78 -2.46 -5.34 -9.97
CA GLY A 78 -1.67 -5.72 -8.81
C GLY A 78 -2.14 -7.02 -8.14
N VAL A 79 -1.42 -7.45 -7.10
CA VAL A 79 -1.67 -8.72 -6.40
C VAL A 79 -2.71 -8.51 -5.31
N TRP A 80 -3.83 -9.26 -5.39
CA TRP A 80 -4.88 -9.29 -4.37
C TRP A 80 -5.66 -10.60 -4.39
#